data_AF-A0A2H3BQS0-F1
#
_entry.id   AF-A0A2H3BQS0-F1
#
_cell.length_a   1.000
_cell.length_b   1.000
_cell.length_c   1.000
_cell.angle_alpha   90.00
_cell.angle_beta   90.00
_cell.angle_gamma   90.00
#
_symmetry.space_group_name_H-M   'P 1'
#
loop_
_entity.id
_entity.type
_entity.pdbx_description
1 polymer ?
#
loop_
_entity_poly.entity_id
_entity_poly.type
_entity_poly.pdbx_seq_one_letter_code
_entity_poly.pdbx_strand_id
1 'polypeptide(L)'
;MCVKPSNALPLILPPGLRSFSFDLNYRNNEDRTDLSSMRWFLNALSTSRLETLKLTILVPSFEDFAEEDAMWDMFTELDLVLSRYSTFRCLEVSYECNFYIREEVRAQMLWTGFGFLRERDALKVELSGHEVEYLGDSIV
;
A
#
# COMPACT_ATOMS: atom_id res chain seq x y z
N MET A 1 19.33 -5.47 28.06
CA MET A 1 17.92 -5.81 28.34
C MET A 1 17.38 -6.51 27.11
N CYS A 2 16.98 -7.77 27.23
CA CYS A 2 16.40 -8.52 26.10
C CYS A 2 14.92 -8.14 25.99
N VAL A 3 14.54 -7.50 24.89
CA VAL A 3 13.14 -7.22 24.56
C VAL A 3 12.46 -8.58 24.39
N LYS A 4 11.38 -8.84 25.14
CA LYS A 4 10.55 -10.04 24.93
C LYS A 4 10.09 -10.05 23.48
N PRO A 5 10.17 -11.17 22.74
CA PRO A 5 9.51 -11.26 21.46
C PRO A 5 8.03 -10.97 21.71
N SER A 6 7.48 -10.02 20.95
CA SER A 6 6.03 -9.82 20.93
C SER A 6 5.40 -11.19 20.65
N ASN A 7 4.34 -11.55 21.38
CA ASN A 7 3.55 -12.76 21.14
C ASN A 7 2.77 -12.68 19.81
N ALA A 8 3.35 -12.07 18.78
CA ALA A 8 2.82 -12.03 17.44
C ALA A 8 3.02 -13.41 16.81
N LEU A 9 1.98 -14.22 16.88
CA LEU A 9 1.94 -15.44 16.06
C LEU A 9 1.87 -15.00 14.58
N PRO A 10 2.61 -15.66 13.68
CA PRO A 10 2.49 -15.38 12.25
C PRO A 10 1.03 -15.57 11.83
N LEU A 11 0.47 -14.60 11.12
CA LEU A 11 -0.87 -14.71 10.59
C LEU A 11 -0.89 -15.89 9.60
N ILE A 12 -1.65 -16.94 9.90
CA ILE A 12 -1.77 -18.07 8.98
C ILE A 12 -2.95 -17.78 8.06
N LEU A 13 -2.67 -17.53 6.77
CA LEU A 13 -3.73 -17.32 5.79
C LEU A 13 -4.53 -18.63 5.59
N PRO A 14 -5.87 -18.60 5.64
CA PRO A 14 -6.68 -19.80 5.48
C PRO A 14 -6.44 -20.48 4.12
N PRO A 15 -6.45 -21.83 4.06
CA PRO A 15 -6.40 -22.55 2.79
C PRO A 15 -7.65 -22.21 1.96
N GLY A 16 -7.44 -21.60 0.79
CA GLY A 16 -8.52 -21.16 -0.09
C GLY A 16 -8.94 -19.69 0.10
N LEU A 17 -8.19 -18.89 0.84
CA LEU A 17 -8.35 -17.43 0.87
C LEU A 17 -8.24 -16.85 -0.56
N ARG A 18 -9.34 -16.31 -1.08
CA ARG A 18 -9.40 -15.71 -2.42
C ARG A 18 -9.25 -14.19 -2.41
N SER A 19 -9.68 -13.54 -1.34
CA SER A 19 -9.62 -12.10 -1.19
C SER A 19 -9.04 -11.75 0.17
N PHE A 20 -8.16 -10.76 0.21
CA PHE A 20 -7.56 -10.26 1.43
C PHE A 20 -7.54 -8.73 1.40
N SER A 21 -7.81 -8.10 2.53
CA SER A 21 -7.81 -6.65 2.70
C SER A 21 -7.06 -6.31 3.97
N PHE A 22 -6.22 -5.29 3.92
CA PHE A 22 -5.54 -4.76 5.10
C PHE A 22 -5.14 -3.31 4.89
N ASP A 23 -4.94 -2.63 6.01
CA ASP A 23 -4.57 -1.22 6.05
C ASP A 23 -3.08 -1.08 6.38
N LEU A 24 -2.42 -0.16 5.71
CA LEU A 24 -1.05 0.26 5.98
C LEU A 24 -1.04 1.70 6.45
N ASN A 25 -0.51 1.91 7.66
CA ASN A 25 -0.25 3.23 8.17
C ASN A 25 1.14 3.67 7.73
N TYR A 26 1.21 4.61 6.80
CA TYR A 26 2.47 5.20 6.37
C TYR A 26 2.92 6.25 7.40
N ARG A 27 4.20 6.15 7.82
CA ARG A 27 4.80 6.91 8.94
C ARG A 27 3.91 6.93 10.19
N ASN A 28 4.14 5.97 11.08
CA ASN A 28 3.49 5.99 12.39
C ASN A 28 3.94 7.22 13.21
N ASN A 29 3.39 7.41 14.42
CA ASN A 29 3.74 8.51 15.33
C ASN A 29 5.25 8.63 15.70
N GLU A 30 6.11 7.69 15.26
CA GLU A 30 7.56 7.69 15.45
C GLU A 30 8.36 8.04 14.17
N ASP A 31 7.69 8.63 13.16
CA ASP A 31 8.26 9.04 11.85
C ASP A 31 8.94 7.90 11.09
N ARG A 32 8.48 6.66 11.30
CA ARG A 32 9.00 5.47 10.62
C ARG A 32 7.90 4.73 9.89
N THR A 33 8.16 4.43 8.63
CA THR A 33 7.35 3.51 7.83
C THR A 33 7.73 2.08 8.20
N ASP A 34 6.89 1.40 9.00
CA ASP A 34 7.12 -0.01 9.34
C ASP A 34 6.65 -0.93 8.21
N LEU A 35 7.62 -1.30 7.37
CA LEU A 35 7.42 -2.19 6.23
C LEU A 35 7.48 -3.68 6.60
N SER A 36 7.71 -4.02 7.86
CA SER A 36 7.86 -5.42 8.29
C SER A 36 6.59 -6.24 8.03
N SER A 37 5.42 -5.62 8.21
CA SER A 37 4.11 -6.24 7.97
C SER A 37 3.90 -6.58 6.49
N MET A 38 4.27 -5.68 5.57
CA MET A 38 4.22 -5.95 4.13
C MET A 38 5.18 -7.06 3.71
N ARG A 39 6.44 -7.01 4.18
CA ARG A 39 7.43 -8.05 3.88
C ARG A 39 6.99 -9.42 4.39
N TRP A 40 6.43 -9.46 5.59
CA TRP A 40 5.88 -10.69 6.14
C TRP A 40 4.69 -11.18 5.30
N PHE A 41 3.78 -10.28 4.91
CA PHE A 41 2.63 -10.62 4.06
C PHE A 41 3.05 -11.17 2.69
N LEU A 42 4.04 -10.56 2.03
CA LEU A 42 4.63 -11.06 0.79
C LEU A 42 5.13 -12.51 0.93
N ASN A 43 5.80 -12.82 2.03
CA ASN A 43 6.26 -14.18 2.30
C ASN A 43 5.10 -15.16 2.50
N ALA A 44 4.01 -14.73 3.15
CA ALA A 44 2.82 -15.54 3.37
C ALA A 44 2.02 -15.82 2.09
N LEU A 45 2.12 -14.95 1.07
CA LEU A 45 1.46 -15.15 -0.21
C LEU A 45 2.05 -16.31 -1.02
N SER A 46 3.32 -16.67 -0.80
CA SER A 46 4.03 -17.71 -1.57
C SER A 46 3.29 -19.07 -1.65
N THR A 47 2.38 -19.35 -0.71
CA THR A 47 1.61 -20.60 -0.64
C THR A 47 0.10 -20.41 -0.85
N SER A 48 -0.38 -19.21 -1.18
CA SER A 48 -1.81 -18.87 -1.25
C SER A 48 -2.39 -19.02 -2.66
N ARG A 49 -3.73 -19.13 -2.76
CA ARG A 49 -4.51 -19.06 -4.02
C ARG A 49 -5.21 -17.71 -4.16
N LEU A 50 -4.55 -16.65 -3.71
CA LEU A 50 -5.15 -15.32 -3.68
C LEU A 50 -5.54 -14.89 -5.09
N GLU A 51 -6.76 -14.40 -5.24
CA GLU A 51 -7.29 -13.86 -6.50
C GLU A 51 -7.36 -12.33 -6.45
N THR A 52 -7.61 -11.76 -5.27
CA THR A 52 -7.76 -10.31 -5.07
C THR A 52 -7.04 -9.85 -3.81
N LEU A 53 -6.31 -8.74 -3.94
CA LEU A 53 -5.70 -8.04 -2.82
C LEU A 53 -6.22 -6.62 -2.77
N LYS A 54 -6.67 -6.18 -1.59
CA LYS A 54 -7.02 -4.79 -1.33
C LYS A 54 -6.04 -4.21 -0.33
N LEU A 55 -5.51 -3.04 -0.65
CA LEU A 55 -4.55 -2.35 0.18
C LEU A 55 -5.02 -0.90 0.37
N THR A 56 -5.34 -0.53 1.61
CA THR A 56 -5.62 0.86 1.96
C THR A 56 -4.38 1.44 2.62
N ILE A 57 -3.90 2.58 2.12
CA ILE A 57 -2.69 3.23 2.64
C ILE A 57 -3.10 4.60 3.17
N LEU A 58 -3.01 4.76 4.48
CA LEU A 58 -3.24 6.03 5.13
C LEU A 58 -1.95 6.84 5.08
N VAL A 59 -1.96 7.96 4.36
CA VAL A 59 -0.81 8.86 4.21
C VAL A 59 -1.12 10.22 4.85
N PRO A 60 -0.18 10.82 5.61
CA PRO A 60 -0.35 12.15 6.19
C PRO A 60 -0.09 13.27 5.18
N SER A 61 0.71 13.02 4.14
CA SER A 61 0.96 13.91 3.01
C SER A 61 1.27 13.06 1.78
N PHE A 62 0.74 13.45 0.62
CA PHE A 62 1.02 12.79 -0.65
C PHE A 62 2.36 13.21 -1.24
N GLU A 63 2.78 14.44 -1.00
CA GLU A 63 4.08 14.98 -1.40
C GLU A 63 5.21 14.17 -0.75
N ASP A 64 5.17 14.04 0.58
CA ASP A 64 6.16 13.27 1.32
C ASP A 64 6.17 11.79 0.93
N PHE A 65 4.99 11.25 0.60
CA PHE A 65 4.84 9.86 0.15
C PHE A 65 5.45 9.64 -1.23
N ALA A 66 5.27 10.58 -2.16
CA ALA A 66 5.77 10.46 -3.52
C ALA A 66 7.30 10.37 -3.59
N GLU A 67 8.00 10.93 -2.60
CA GLU A 67 9.47 10.92 -2.49
C GLU A 67 10.05 9.69 -1.77
N GLU A 68 9.23 8.77 -1.23
CA GLU A 68 9.73 7.64 -0.43
C GLU A 68 10.09 6.41 -1.29
N ASP A 69 11.32 6.39 -1.81
CA ASP A 69 11.86 5.31 -2.66
C ASP A 69 11.64 3.90 -2.10
N ALA A 70 11.82 3.71 -0.78
CA ALA A 70 11.68 2.40 -0.15
C ALA A 70 10.26 1.81 -0.22
N MET A 71 9.23 2.67 -0.23
CA MET A 71 7.84 2.24 -0.45
C MET A 71 7.63 1.80 -1.89
N TRP A 72 8.15 2.58 -2.85
CA TRP A 72 8.05 2.27 -4.27
C TRP A 72 8.79 0.98 -4.66
N ASP A 73 9.96 0.75 -4.07
CA ASP A 73 10.69 -0.52 -4.19
C ASP A 73 9.83 -1.69 -3.70
N MET A 74 9.13 -1.52 -2.57
CA MET A 74 8.24 -2.56 -2.03
C MET A 74 7.03 -2.83 -2.92
N PHE A 75 6.44 -1.79 -3.51
CA PHE A 75 5.36 -1.96 -4.47
C PHE A 75 5.83 -2.65 -5.74
N THR A 76 7.06 -2.41 -6.17
CA THR A 76 7.68 -3.12 -7.29
C THR A 76 7.90 -4.61 -6.96
N GLU A 77 8.35 -4.92 -5.74
CA GLU A 77 8.45 -6.30 -5.28
C GLU A 77 7.07 -6.99 -5.21
N LEU A 78 6.05 -6.30 -4.69
CA LEU A 78 4.67 -6.79 -4.63
C LEU A 78 4.11 -7.06 -6.03
N ASP A 79 4.33 -6.15 -6.98
CA ASP A 79 3.95 -6.30 -8.39
C ASP A 79 4.55 -7.58 -9.01
N LEU A 80 5.86 -7.79 -8.80
CA LEU A 80 6.57 -8.97 -9.28
C LEU A 80 6.08 -10.27 -8.65
N VAL A 81 5.78 -10.26 -7.34
CA VAL A 81 5.26 -11.44 -6.65
C VAL A 81 3.85 -11.75 -7.13
N LEU A 82 2.97 -10.75 -7.18
CA LEU A 82 1.57 -10.94 -7.57
C LEU A 82 1.42 -11.36 -9.04
N SER A 83 2.21 -10.78 -9.94
CA SER A 83 2.19 -11.12 -11.37
C SER A 83 2.55 -12.59 -11.66
N ARG A 84 3.27 -13.27 -10.77
CA ARG A 84 3.63 -14.69 -10.90
C ARG A 84 2.48 -15.65 -10.56
N TYR A 85 1.46 -15.20 -9.82
CA TYR A 85 0.32 -16.04 -9.52
C TYR A 85 -0.65 -16.07 -10.69
N SER A 86 -0.80 -17.24 -11.30
CA SER A 86 -1.75 -17.45 -12.39
C SER A 86 -3.21 -17.21 -11.98
N THR A 87 -3.52 -17.36 -10.69
CA THR A 87 -4.86 -17.14 -10.13
C THR A 87 -5.15 -15.70 -9.79
N PHE A 88 -4.13 -14.84 -9.71
CA PHE A 88 -4.30 -13.46 -9.28
C PHE A 88 -4.97 -12.64 -10.38
N ARG A 89 -5.97 -11.84 -9.97
CA ARG A 89 -6.84 -11.10 -10.89
C ARG A 89 -6.80 -9.61 -10.66
N CYS A 90 -6.71 -9.16 -9.41
CA CYS A 90 -6.87 -7.74 -9.12
C CYS A 90 -6.14 -7.33 -7.84
N LEU A 91 -5.31 -6.30 -7.97
CA LEU A 91 -4.83 -5.48 -6.87
C LEU A 91 -5.63 -4.17 -6.85
N GLU A 92 -6.28 -3.87 -5.74
CA GLU A 92 -6.93 -2.59 -5.47
C GLU A 92 -6.11 -1.83 -4.44
N VAL A 93 -5.56 -0.68 -4.81
CA VAL A 93 -4.80 0.20 -3.91
C VAL A 93 -5.58 1.49 -3.73
N SER A 94 -5.94 1.79 -2.49
CA SER A 94 -6.59 3.04 -2.11
C SER A 94 -5.63 3.83 -1.23
N TYR A 95 -5.26 5.02 -1.66
CA TYR A 95 -4.51 5.93 -0.79
C TYR A 95 -5.46 6.97 -0.21
N GLU A 96 -5.44 7.13 1.11
CA GLU A 96 -6.30 8.08 1.81
C GLU A 96 -5.46 9.11 2.55
N CYS A 97 -5.77 10.39 2.33
CA CYS A 97 -5.17 11.52 3.01
C CYS A 97 -6.26 12.54 3.34
N ASN A 98 -6.12 13.23 4.47
CA ASN A 98 -7.06 14.30 4.82
C ASN A 98 -6.81 15.61 4.07
N PHE A 99 -5.72 15.71 3.29
CA PHE A 99 -5.30 16.94 2.62
C PHE A 99 -5.51 16.90 1.11
N TYR A 100 -5.53 18.10 0.51
CA TYR A 100 -5.65 18.27 -0.94
C TYR A 100 -4.46 17.67 -1.68
N ILE A 101 -4.72 17.03 -2.82
CA ILE A 101 -3.69 16.44 -3.68
C ILE A 101 -3.46 17.36 -4.88
N ARG A 102 -2.24 17.88 -5.03
CA ARG A 102 -1.85 18.60 -6.26
C ARG A 102 -1.96 17.67 -7.48
N GLU A 103 -2.41 18.20 -8.62
CA GLU A 103 -2.58 17.40 -9.84
C GLU A 103 -1.29 16.71 -10.31
N GLU A 104 -0.14 17.38 -10.16
CA GLU A 104 1.18 16.83 -10.52
C GLU A 104 1.52 15.59 -9.68
N VAL A 105 1.29 15.67 -8.36
CA VAL A 105 1.51 14.57 -7.40
C VAL A 105 0.52 13.44 -7.67
N ARG A 106 -0.76 13.78 -7.92
CA ARG A 106 -1.78 12.81 -8.32
C ARG A 106 -1.36 12.05 -9.58
N ALA A 107 -0.90 12.75 -10.61
CA ALA A 107 -0.42 12.14 -11.84
C ALA A 107 0.77 11.21 -11.55
N GLN A 108 1.77 11.69 -10.82
CA GLN A 108 2.92 10.88 -10.42
C GLN A 108 2.49 9.59 -9.71
N MET A 109 1.62 9.68 -8.70
CA MET A 109 1.18 8.50 -7.94
C MET A 109 0.35 7.50 -8.74
N LEU A 110 -0.48 7.97 -9.68
CA LEU A 110 -1.25 7.08 -10.56
C LEU A 110 -0.35 6.35 -11.57
N TRP A 111 0.75 6.98 -11.98
CA TRP A 111 1.66 6.45 -12.99
C TRP A 111 2.85 5.65 -12.40
N THR A 112 3.22 5.87 -11.15
CA THR A 112 4.35 5.18 -10.51
C THR A 112 3.93 3.85 -9.86
N GLY A 113 4.85 2.87 -9.87
CA GLY A 113 4.65 1.54 -9.31
C GLY A 113 3.77 0.61 -10.14
N PHE A 114 3.74 -0.68 -9.79
CA PHE A 114 2.84 -1.71 -10.31
C PHE A 114 2.79 -1.85 -11.85
N GLY A 115 3.94 -1.87 -12.51
CA GLY A 115 4.06 -1.95 -13.97
C GLY A 115 3.42 -3.21 -14.57
N PHE A 116 3.76 -4.39 -14.05
CA PHE A 116 3.28 -5.67 -14.59
C PHE A 116 1.77 -5.85 -14.39
N LEU A 117 1.26 -5.50 -13.22
CA LEU A 117 -0.17 -5.57 -12.93
C LEU A 117 -0.96 -4.56 -13.76
N ARG A 118 -0.41 -3.37 -14.03
CA ARG A 118 -1.02 -2.38 -14.94
C ARG A 118 -1.09 -2.90 -16.38
N GLU A 119 -0.01 -3.48 -16.91
CA GLU A 119 0.01 -4.09 -18.25
C GLU A 119 -1.00 -5.21 -18.44
N ARG A 120 -1.42 -5.86 -17.33
CA ARG A 120 -2.38 -6.96 -17.33
C ARG A 120 -3.82 -6.54 -17.01
N ASP A 121 -4.09 -5.23 -16.93
CA ASP A 121 -5.38 -4.68 -16.46
C ASP A 121 -5.82 -5.24 -15.09
N ALA A 122 -4.85 -5.60 -14.25
CA ALA A 122 -5.04 -6.24 -12.95
C ALA A 122 -4.81 -5.26 -11.78
N LEU A 123 -4.73 -3.96 -12.05
CA LEU A 123 -4.50 -2.90 -11.07
C LEU A 123 -5.65 -1.90 -11.07
N LYS A 124 -6.15 -1.56 -9.88
CA LYS A 124 -7.01 -0.40 -9.65
C LYS A 124 -6.36 0.48 -8.60
N VAL A 125 -6.25 1.77 -8.89
CA VAL A 125 -5.71 2.77 -7.96
C VAL A 125 -6.77 3.83 -7.70
N GLU A 126 -7.00 4.12 -6.43
CA GLU A 126 -7.86 5.19 -5.96
C GLU A 126 -7.06 6.14 -5.05
N LEU A 127 -7.29 7.44 -5.22
CA LEU A 127 -6.67 8.50 -4.43
C LEU A 127 -7.80 9.34 -3.82
N SER A 128 -8.02 9.21 -2.52
CA SER A 128 -8.94 10.04 -1.75
C SER A 128 -8.17 11.11 -0.98
N GLY A 129 -8.47 12.36 -1.30
CA GLY A 129 -7.96 13.56 -0.63
C GLY A 129 -9.10 14.55 -0.49
N HIS A 130 -9.24 15.16 0.68
CA HIS A 130 -10.24 16.21 0.89
C HIS A 130 -9.67 17.58 0.52
N GLU A 131 -10.46 18.38 -0.20
CA GLU A 131 -10.11 19.76 -0.51
C GLU A 131 -10.14 20.56 0.80
N VAL A 132 -8.98 21.03 1.25
CA VAL A 132 -8.91 21.98 2.35
C VAL A 132 -9.07 23.37 1.74
N GLU A 133 -10.12 24.09 2.10
CA GLU A 133 -10.23 25.51 1.78
C GLU A 133 -9.17 26.27 2.59
N TYR A 134 -8.12 26.75 1.92
CA TYR A 134 -7.14 27.64 2.52
C TYR A 134 -7.74 29.05 2.66
N LEU A 135 -8.00 29.50 3.89
CA LEU A 135 -8.33 30.89 4.21
C LEU A 135 -7.02 31.64 4.56
N GLY A 136 -6.24 31.96 3.53
CA GLY A 136 -4.90 32.55 3.69
C GLY A 136 -3.85 31.49 4.06
N ASP A 137 -2.98 31.77 5.03
CA ASP A 137 -1.92 30.84 5.49
C ASP A 137 -2.40 29.84 6.56
N SER A 138 -3.70 29.58 6.66
CA SER A 138 -4.29 28.68 7.66
C SER A 138 -5.21 27.64 7.03
N ILE A 139 -5.06 26.40 7.49
CA ILE A 139 -5.90 25.23 7.18
C ILE A 139 -7.13 25.31 8.10
N VAL A 140 -8.34 25.29 7.53
CA VAL A 140 -9.62 25.23 8.27
C VAL A 140 -10.12 23.78 8.32
#